data_AF-A0A957ULB6-F1
#
_entry.id   AF-A0A957ULB6-F1
#
_cell.length_a   1.000
_cell.length_b   1.000
_cell.length_c   1.000
_cell.angle_alpha   90.00
_cell.angle_beta   90.00
_cell.angle_gamma   90.00
#
_symmetry.space_group_name_H-M   'P 1'
#
loop_
_entity.id
_entity.type
_entity.pdbx_description
1 polymer ?
#
loop_
_entity_poly.entity_id
_entity_poly.type
_entity_poly.pdbx_seq_one_letter_code
_entity_poly.pdbx_strand_id
1 'polypeptide(L)'
;MNRIKAFYFCYFGAMAALMPFLVLYYEQIGLSGRQIAVLAALPPLMNLFAAALWNGVADAFNQHKRLQMVAIAGAIGMALLVSQFKGFGQLTGAVALWAIFTAPIMPLADNAALNLLQGRKHLYGRLRLWGAVGWGLMAPISGLLVERFGLSWTFYAYAAILGGGIIAIWRLPLDSVQMGTPFWQGLTSFVRNRAWLIFLLSVFIAGVGSGVINSYLFLYMQSLGASSTLMGIALTVATVSELTVFATSDRLLRWLGVRWLLVLAFGAVIVRMFAYAAISQPVLVLPVQLLHGLTFSAMWV
;
A
#
# COMPACT_ATOMS: atom_id res chain seq x y z
N MET A 1 1.68 3.99 22.52
CA MET A 1 0.84 4.71 21.53
C MET A 1 1.65 5.55 20.53
N ASN A 2 2.53 6.47 20.94
CA ASN A 2 3.26 7.32 19.98
C ASN A 2 4.21 6.55 19.06
N ARG A 3 4.83 5.49 19.57
CA ARG A 3 5.72 4.62 18.78
C ARG A 3 5.02 3.92 17.62
N ILE A 4 3.81 3.41 17.83
CA ILE A 4 3.07 2.72 16.77
C ILE A 4 2.54 3.71 15.72
N LYS A 5 2.14 4.92 16.15
CA LYS A 5 1.83 6.03 15.25
C LYS A 5 3.03 6.38 14.37
N ALA A 6 4.21 6.52 14.97
CA ALA A 6 5.46 6.76 14.25
C ALA A 6 5.79 5.62 13.28
N PHE A 7 5.56 4.37 13.67
CA PHE A 7 5.73 3.23 12.76
C PHE A 7 4.80 3.30 11.55
N TYR A 8 3.50 3.55 11.74
CA TYR A 8 2.57 3.73 10.60
C TYR A 8 3.01 4.86 9.69
N PHE A 9 3.41 6.00 10.27
CA PHE A 9 3.94 7.13 9.51
C PHE A 9 5.14 6.72 8.66
N CYS A 10 6.14 6.06 9.26
CA CYS A 10 7.34 5.60 8.56
C CYS A 10 7.01 4.55 7.48
N TYR A 11 6.18 3.56 7.78
CA TYR A 11 5.84 2.51 6.82
C TYR A 11 5.13 3.08 5.59
N PHE A 12 4.05 3.85 5.79
CA PHE A 12 3.33 4.44 4.67
C PHE A 12 4.13 5.52 3.95
N GLY A 13 4.94 6.29 4.69
CA GLY A 13 5.85 7.26 4.10
C GLY A 13 6.91 6.61 3.21
N ALA A 14 7.47 5.47 3.63
CA ALA A 14 8.40 4.71 2.81
C ALA A 14 7.71 4.16 1.56
N MET A 15 6.51 3.57 1.71
CA MET A 15 5.74 3.06 0.56
C MET A 15 5.37 4.17 -0.43
N ALA A 16 5.01 5.36 0.05
CA ALA A 16 4.77 6.54 -0.78
C ALA A 16 6.03 7.02 -1.51
N ALA A 17 7.19 6.85 -0.88
CA ALA A 17 8.47 7.19 -1.50
C ALA A 17 8.83 6.27 -2.66
N LEU A 18 8.46 4.97 -2.59
CA LEU A 18 8.88 3.93 -3.53
C LEU A 18 7.83 3.54 -4.58
N MET A 19 6.64 3.11 -4.13
CA MET A 19 5.67 2.43 -5.00
C MET A 19 5.29 3.24 -6.24
N PRO A 20 4.99 4.55 -6.15
CA PRO A 20 4.56 5.33 -7.31
C PRO A 20 5.66 5.50 -8.37
N PHE A 21 6.92 5.50 -7.95
CA PHE A 21 8.08 5.71 -8.82
C PHE A 21 8.67 4.41 -9.37
N LEU A 22 8.25 3.25 -8.85
CA LEU A 22 8.85 1.97 -9.19
C LEU A 22 8.64 1.60 -10.66
N VAL A 23 7.44 1.84 -11.20
CA VAL A 23 7.13 1.61 -12.62
C VAL A 23 7.89 2.57 -13.53
N LEU A 24 8.04 3.85 -13.14
CA LEU A 24 8.87 4.82 -13.85
C LEU A 24 10.34 4.38 -13.87
N TYR A 25 10.86 3.88 -12.76
CA TYR A 25 12.22 3.36 -12.69
C TYR A 25 12.43 2.19 -13.65
N TYR A 26 11.46 1.26 -13.73
CA TYR A 26 11.53 0.14 -14.67
C TYR A 26 11.53 0.57 -16.14
N GLU A 27 10.75 1.60 -16.48
CA GLU A 27 10.78 2.19 -17.82
C GLU A 27 12.15 2.86 -18.09
N GLN A 28 12.67 3.63 -17.13
CA GLN A 28 13.96 4.33 -17.27
C GLN A 28 15.13 3.38 -17.55
N ILE A 29 15.15 2.20 -16.92
CA ILE A 29 16.20 1.19 -17.15
C ILE A 29 15.98 0.38 -18.44
N GLY A 30 14.96 0.72 -19.24
CA GLY A 30 14.71 0.16 -20.57
C GLY A 30 13.87 -1.12 -20.60
N LEU A 31 13.11 -1.44 -19.54
CA LEU A 31 12.22 -2.59 -19.58
C LEU A 31 11.01 -2.33 -20.49
N SER A 32 10.59 -3.38 -21.20
CA SER A 32 9.37 -3.33 -22.01
C SER A 32 8.11 -3.25 -21.13
N GLY A 33 7.03 -2.67 -21.67
CA GLY A 33 5.75 -2.60 -20.96
C GLY A 33 5.22 -3.95 -20.46
N ARG A 34 5.51 -5.06 -21.18
CA ARG A 34 5.17 -6.43 -20.73
C ARG A 34 5.96 -6.84 -19.49
N GLN A 35 7.27 -6.57 -19.47
CA GLN A 35 8.13 -6.86 -18.32
C GLN A 35 7.73 -6.03 -17.10
N ILE A 36 7.43 -4.74 -17.30
CA ILE A 36 6.92 -3.85 -16.26
C ILE A 36 5.61 -4.39 -15.68
N ALA A 37 4.68 -4.84 -16.52
CA ALA A 37 3.41 -5.41 -16.08
C ALA A 37 3.61 -6.65 -15.20
N VAL A 38 4.55 -7.54 -15.57
CA VAL A 38 4.90 -8.71 -14.76
C VAL A 38 5.48 -8.28 -13.41
N LEU A 39 6.43 -7.34 -13.38
CA LEU A 39 7.02 -6.84 -12.14
C LEU A 39 6.00 -6.14 -11.24
N ALA A 40 5.05 -5.39 -11.82
CA ALA A 40 3.98 -4.72 -11.08
C ALA A 40 2.93 -5.72 -10.52
N ALA A 41 2.71 -6.85 -11.18
CA ALA A 41 1.79 -7.90 -10.74
C ALA A 41 2.41 -8.83 -9.67
N LEU A 42 3.73 -8.94 -9.58
CA LEU A 42 4.40 -9.80 -8.61
C LEU A 42 4.07 -9.45 -7.15
N PRO A 43 4.15 -8.19 -6.69
CA PRO A 43 3.89 -7.86 -5.29
C PRO A 43 2.52 -8.31 -4.75
N PRO A 44 1.37 -8.04 -5.41
CA PRO A 44 0.08 -8.51 -4.92
C PRO A 44 -0.03 -10.05 -4.96
N LEU A 45 0.55 -10.72 -5.96
CA LEU A 45 0.56 -12.18 -6.06
C LEU A 45 1.38 -12.83 -4.94
N MET A 46 2.58 -12.31 -4.67
CA MET A 46 3.43 -12.83 -3.59
C MET A 46 2.79 -12.57 -2.22
N ASN A 47 2.16 -11.40 -2.03
CA ASN A 47 1.48 -11.05 -0.79
C ASN A 47 0.39 -12.06 -0.40
N LEU A 48 -0.37 -12.55 -1.38
CA LEU A 48 -1.47 -13.52 -1.17
C LEU A 48 -1.00 -14.76 -0.39
N PHE A 49 0.19 -15.27 -0.70
CA PHE A 49 0.75 -16.47 -0.07
C PHE A 49 1.68 -16.14 1.09
N ALA A 50 2.53 -15.12 0.93
CA ALA A 50 3.54 -14.76 1.91
C ALA A 50 2.94 -14.33 3.24
N ALA A 51 1.83 -13.56 3.23
CA ALA A 51 1.20 -13.10 4.47
C ALA A 51 0.73 -14.28 5.35
N ALA A 52 0.14 -15.32 4.74
CA ALA A 52 -0.30 -16.52 5.46
C ALA A 52 0.89 -17.31 6.04
N LEU A 53 1.95 -17.48 5.24
CA LEU A 53 3.16 -18.20 5.65
C LEU A 53 3.87 -17.50 6.81
N TRP A 54 4.12 -16.19 6.69
CA TRP A 54 4.79 -15.43 7.75
C TRP A 54 3.99 -15.39 9.04
N ASN A 55 2.66 -15.26 8.97
CA ASN A 55 1.82 -15.31 10.17
C ASN A 55 1.88 -16.69 10.84
N GLY A 56 1.79 -17.78 10.06
CA GLY A 56 1.94 -19.14 10.59
C GLY A 56 3.29 -19.37 11.26
N VAL A 57 4.38 -18.88 10.67
CA VAL A 57 5.73 -18.94 11.28
C VAL A 57 5.79 -18.07 12.55
N ALA A 58 5.26 -16.85 12.52
CA ALA A 58 5.27 -15.97 13.68
C ALA A 58 4.54 -16.57 14.87
N ASP A 59 3.40 -17.22 14.62
CA ASP A 59 2.59 -17.89 15.65
C ASP A 59 3.26 -19.17 16.16
N ALA A 60 3.88 -19.97 15.30
CA ALA A 60 4.59 -21.19 15.70
C ALA A 60 5.80 -20.91 16.59
N PHE A 61 6.55 -19.85 16.30
CA PHE A 61 7.78 -19.50 17.03
C PHE A 61 7.58 -18.49 18.16
N ASN A 62 6.38 -17.90 18.31
CA ASN A 62 6.09 -16.83 19.28
C ASN A 62 7.12 -15.67 19.25
N GLN A 63 7.61 -15.34 18.05
CA GLN A 63 8.72 -14.40 17.84
C GLN A 63 8.32 -13.20 16.95
N HIS A 64 7.07 -12.74 17.03
CA HIS A 64 6.50 -11.68 16.19
C HIS A 64 7.41 -10.46 16.04
N LYS A 65 8.08 -10.02 17.11
CA LYS A 65 9.06 -8.93 17.08
C LYS A 65 10.26 -9.19 16.16
N ARG A 66 10.89 -10.35 16.31
CA ARG A 66 12.10 -10.72 15.55
C ARG A 66 11.74 -10.89 14.08
N LEU A 67 10.62 -11.57 13.80
CA LEU A 67 10.13 -11.72 12.43
C LEU A 67 9.82 -10.37 11.78
N GLN A 68 9.22 -9.43 12.51
CA GLN A 68 8.97 -8.09 11.97
C GLN A 68 10.26 -7.31 11.67
N MET A 69 11.28 -7.41 12.53
CA MET A 69 12.58 -6.78 12.26
C MET A 69 13.29 -7.40 11.04
N VAL A 70 13.27 -8.73 10.92
CA VAL A 70 13.82 -9.46 9.76
C VAL A 70 13.06 -9.09 8.49
N ALA A 71 11.72 -9.01 8.55
CA ALA A 71 10.88 -8.60 7.44
C ALA A 71 11.24 -7.19 6.96
N ILE A 72 11.36 -6.23 7.87
CA ILE A 72 11.74 -4.85 7.52
C ILE A 72 13.16 -4.80 6.94
N ALA A 73 14.14 -5.45 7.58
CA ALA A 73 15.52 -5.46 7.10
C ALA A 73 15.65 -6.13 5.72
N GLY A 74 14.97 -7.25 5.51
CA GLY A 74 14.90 -7.94 4.22
C GLY A 74 14.23 -7.08 3.16
N ALA A 75 13.14 -6.37 3.49
CA ALA A 75 12.49 -5.45 2.57
C ALA A 75 13.40 -4.28 2.17
N ILE A 76 14.16 -3.71 3.12
CA ILE A 76 15.15 -2.66 2.82
C ILE A 76 16.25 -3.22 1.91
N GLY A 77 16.85 -4.37 2.27
CA GLY A 77 17.92 -4.99 1.50
C GLY A 77 17.50 -5.32 0.07
N MET A 78 16.32 -5.93 -0.11
CA MET A 78 15.81 -6.27 -1.44
C MET A 78 15.45 -5.02 -2.26
N ALA A 79 14.90 -3.97 -1.65
CA ALA A 79 14.64 -2.71 -2.36
C ALA A 79 15.95 -2.07 -2.86
N LEU A 80 17.00 -2.06 -2.04
CA LEU A 80 18.31 -1.55 -2.45
C LEU A 80 18.96 -2.44 -3.53
N LEU A 81 18.75 -3.75 -3.50
CA LEU A 81 19.21 -4.64 -4.57
C LEU A 81 18.48 -4.40 -5.90
N VAL A 82 17.17 -4.12 -5.86
CA VAL A 82 16.40 -3.71 -7.06
C VAL A 82 17.03 -2.48 -7.72
N SER A 83 17.57 -1.54 -6.94
CA SER A 83 18.22 -0.34 -7.48
C SER A 83 19.56 -0.63 -8.20
N GLN A 84 20.15 -1.81 -8.01
CA GLN A 84 21.43 -2.20 -8.62
C GLN A 84 21.22 -3.08 -9.86
N PHE A 85 20.12 -3.82 -9.92
CA PHE A 85 19.85 -4.74 -11.02
C PHE A 85 19.21 -4.05 -12.22
N LYS A 86 19.67 -4.44 -13.42
CA LYS A 86 19.12 -3.97 -14.70
C LYS A 86 18.51 -5.10 -15.52
N GLY A 87 18.87 -6.36 -15.22
CA GLY A 87 18.35 -7.53 -15.91
C GLY A 87 16.97 -7.93 -15.40
N PHE A 88 16.04 -8.19 -16.31
CA PHE A 88 14.66 -8.58 -15.98
C PHE A 88 14.59 -9.79 -15.04
N GLY A 89 15.41 -10.83 -15.26
CA GLY A 89 15.42 -12.02 -14.39
C GLY A 89 15.86 -11.73 -12.96
N GLN A 90 16.90 -10.91 -12.80
CA GLN A 90 17.38 -10.48 -11.47
C GLN A 90 16.35 -9.62 -10.75
N LEU A 91 15.71 -8.70 -11.48
CA LEU A 91 14.64 -7.85 -10.96
C LEU A 91 13.42 -8.67 -10.53
N THR A 92 13.04 -9.68 -11.32
CA THR A 92 11.93 -10.59 -10.99
C THR A 92 12.16 -11.25 -9.63
N GLY A 93 13.35 -11.83 -9.41
CA GLY A 93 13.72 -12.44 -8.14
C GLY A 93 13.76 -11.44 -6.98
N ALA A 94 14.38 -10.28 -7.18
CA ALA A 94 14.51 -9.26 -6.15
C ALA A 94 13.15 -8.64 -5.75
N VAL A 95 12.27 -8.38 -6.71
CA VAL A 95 10.91 -7.85 -6.48
C VAL A 95 10.02 -8.89 -5.80
N ALA A 96 10.12 -10.17 -6.19
CA ALA A 96 9.39 -11.24 -5.53
C ALA A 96 9.82 -11.38 -4.06
N LEU A 97 11.13 -11.37 -3.78
CA LEU A 97 11.65 -11.40 -2.41
C LEU A 97 11.26 -10.16 -1.62
N TRP A 98 11.36 -8.96 -2.23
CA TRP A 98 10.89 -7.72 -1.62
C TRP A 98 9.41 -7.80 -1.22
N ALA A 99 8.56 -8.35 -2.10
CA ALA A 99 7.15 -8.56 -1.81
C ALA A 99 6.91 -9.56 -0.67
N ILE A 100 7.68 -10.66 -0.64
CA ILE A 100 7.62 -11.64 0.45
C ILE A 100 8.00 -11.01 1.79
N PHE A 101 9.06 -10.19 1.83
CA PHE A 101 9.50 -9.52 3.05
C PHE A 101 8.58 -8.37 3.48
N THR A 102 7.91 -7.70 2.55
CA THR A 102 6.97 -6.62 2.90
C THR A 102 5.62 -7.15 3.39
N ALA A 103 5.23 -8.35 2.99
CA ALA A 103 3.93 -8.95 3.29
C ALA A 103 3.53 -8.98 4.78
N PRO A 104 4.40 -9.41 5.73
CA PRO A 104 4.02 -9.47 7.14
C PRO A 104 4.12 -8.14 7.88
N ILE A 105 4.73 -7.11 7.28
CA ILE A 105 5.09 -5.88 8.00
C ILE A 105 3.84 -5.18 8.55
N MET A 106 2.81 -5.01 7.72
CA MET A 106 1.55 -4.38 8.13
C MET A 106 0.69 -5.27 9.04
N PRO A 107 0.39 -6.53 8.68
CA PRO A 107 -0.38 -7.42 9.55
C PRO A 107 0.19 -7.54 10.96
N LEU A 108 1.52 -7.68 11.11
CA LEU A 108 2.16 -7.74 12.42
C LEU A 108 2.05 -6.42 13.18
N ALA A 109 2.17 -5.27 12.50
CA ALA A 109 1.97 -3.97 13.11
C ALA A 109 0.52 -3.72 13.55
N ASP A 110 -0.45 -4.16 12.76
CA ASP A 110 -1.88 -4.05 13.08
C ASP A 110 -2.26 -4.92 14.28
N ASN A 111 -1.78 -6.16 14.32
CA ASN A 111 -1.94 -7.05 15.47
C ASN A 111 -1.33 -6.44 16.73
N ALA A 112 -0.13 -5.87 16.64
CA ALA A 112 0.49 -5.14 17.73
C ALA A 112 -0.34 -3.95 18.21
N ALA A 113 -0.88 -3.16 17.28
CA ALA A 113 -1.71 -2.00 17.59
C ALA A 113 -2.99 -2.40 18.31
N LEU A 114 -3.67 -3.44 17.83
CA LEU A 114 -4.90 -3.94 18.44
C LEU A 114 -4.66 -4.49 19.85
N ASN A 115 -3.54 -5.20 20.05
CA ASN A 115 -3.17 -5.69 21.38
C ASN A 115 -2.84 -4.56 22.35
N LEU A 116 -2.10 -3.54 21.92
CA LEU A 116 -1.82 -2.36 22.76
C LEU A 116 -3.09 -1.58 23.13
N LEU A 117 -4.17 -1.73 22.37
CA LEU A 117 -5.45 -1.08 22.66
C LEU A 117 -6.33 -1.85 23.67
N GLN A 118 -6.03 -3.13 23.96
CA GLN A 118 -6.69 -3.97 25.00
C GLN A 118 -8.20 -3.72 25.17
N GLY A 119 -8.96 -3.73 24.07
CA GLY A 119 -10.43 -3.52 24.09
C GLY A 119 -10.90 -2.14 23.61
N ARG A 120 -10.03 -1.14 23.52
CA ARG A 120 -10.33 0.19 22.92
C ARG A 120 -10.18 0.17 21.39
N LYS A 121 -10.79 -0.82 20.72
CA LYS A 121 -10.65 -1.05 19.27
C LYS A 121 -11.10 0.15 18.42
N HIS A 122 -12.06 0.94 18.90
CA HIS A 122 -12.49 2.18 18.25
C HIS A 122 -11.37 3.23 18.06
N LEU A 123 -10.28 3.15 18.84
CA LEU A 123 -9.12 4.05 18.70
C LEU A 123 -8.13 3.59 17.62
N TYR A 124 -8.29 2.39 17.05
CA TYR A 124 -7.39 1.86 16.02
C TYR A 124 -7.33 2.77 14.79
N GLY A 125 -8.47 3.30 14.36
CA GLY A 125 -8.52 4.28 13.27
C GLY A 125 -7.61 5.49 13.52
N ARG A 126 -7.54 5.99 14.76
CA ARG A 126 -6.66 7.12 15.14
C ARG A 126 -5.17 6.78 15.07
N LEU A 127 -4.80 5.51 15.19
CA LEU A 127 -3.42 5.05 14.98
C LEU A 127 -3.11 4.94 13.50
N ARG A 128 -4.03 4.32 12.75
CA ARG A 128 -3.91 4.08 11.31
C ARG A 128 -3.89 5.36 10.47
N LEU A 129 -4.56 6.42 10.93
CA LEU A 129 -4.54 7.76 10.33
C LEU A 129 -3.11 8.31 10.15
N TRP A 130 -2.16 7.96 11.03
CA TRP A 130 -0.77 8.38 10.87
C TRP A 130 -0.10 7.78 9.63
N GLY A 131 -0.63 6.67 9.11
CA GLY A 131 -0.22 6.12 7.81
C GLY A 131 -0.59 7.05 6.66
N ALA A 132 -1.84 7.53 6.60
CA ALA A 132 -2.28 8.48 5.59
C ALA A 132 -1.48 9.81 5.68
N VAL A 133 -1.20 10.29 6.90
CA VAL A 133 -0.32 11.45 7.10
C VAL A 133 1.09 11.19 6.57
N GLY A 134 1.65 10.01 6.82
CA GLY A 134 2.95 9.61 6.28
C GLY A 134 2.97 9.58 4.76
N TRP A 135 1.94 9.00 4.15
CA TRP A 135 1.79 8.94 2.69
C TRP A 135 1.66 10.33 2.06
N GLY A 136 0.72 11.14 2.54
CA GLY A 136 0.44 12.46 2.00
C GLY A 136 1.59 13.46 2.17
N LEU A 137 2.40 13.35 3.23
CA LEU A 137 3.58 14.20 3.43
C LEU A 137 4.80 13.70 2.66
N MET A 138 5.06 12.38 2.65
CA MET A 138 6.27 11.86 2.00
C MET A 138 6.15 11.79 0.49
N ALA A 139 4.96 11.59 -0.09
CA ALA A 139 4.77 11.58 -1.54
C ALA A 139 5.33 12.84 -2.26
N PRO A 140 4.97 14.09 -1.88
CA PRO A 140 5.53 15.29 -2.51
C PRO A 140 7.02 15.49 -2.19
N ILE A 141 7.47 15.13 -0.98
CA ILE A 141 8.90 15.19 -0.61
C ILE A 141 9.72 14.26 -1.49
N SER A 142 9.24 13.04 -1.73
CA SER A 142 9.86 12.08 -2.63
C SER A 142 9.79 12.53 -4.08
N GLY A 143 8.70 13.17 -4.51
CA GLY A 143 8.61 13.83 -5.82
C GLY A 143 9.70 14.87 -6.04
N LEU A 144 9.91 15.77 -5.07
CA LEU A 144 10.99 16.77 -5.10
C LEU A 144 12.38 16.13 -5.09
N LEU A 145 12.58 15.08 -4.30
CA LEU A 145 13.84 14.36 -4.23
C LEU A 145 14.17 13.71 -5.58
N VAL A 146 13.19 13.02 -6.19
CA VAL A 146 13.34 12.38 -7.49
C VAL A 146 13.58 13.40 -8.60
N GLU A 147 12.91 14.56 -8.55
CA GLU A 147 13.12 15.63 -9.53
C GLU A 147 14.55 16.18 -9.52
N ARG A 148 15.14 16.31 -8.32
CA ARG A 148 16.48 16.90 -8.15
C ARG A 148 17.62 15.90 -8.33
N PHE A 149 17.43 14.67 -7.88
CA PHE A 149 18.52 13.68 -7.77
C PHE A 149 18.30 12.42 -8.61
N GLY A 150 17.13 12.27 -9.24
CA GLY A 150 16.78 11.15 -10.10
C GLY A 150 16.04 10.02 -9.38
N LEU A 151 15.50 9.09 -10.18
CA LEU A 151 14.62 8.01 -9.68
C LEU A 151 15.32 7.07 -8.70
N SER A 152 16.61 6.78 -8.83
CA SER A 152 17.34 5.89 -7.90
C SER A 152 17.26 6.33 -6.42
N TRP A 153 17.04 7.63 -6.16
CA TRP A 153 16.90 8.15 -4.79
C TRP A 153 15.60 7.72 -4.10
N THR A 154 14.62 7.21 -4.85
CA THR A 154 13.42 6.58 -4.31
C THR A 154 13.75 5.40 -3.38
N PHE A 155 14.75 4.58 -3.74
CA PHE A 155 15.15 3.41 -2.97
C PHE A 155 15.88 3.79 -1.68
N TYR A 156 16.72 4.84 -1.74
CA TYR A 156 17.40 5.37 -0.55
C TYR A 156 16.42 6.05 0.40
N ALA A 157 15.45 6.81 -0.12
CA ALA A 157 14.38 7.40 0.69
C ALA A 157 13.53 6.32 1.37
N TYR A 158 13.12 5.30 0.62
CA TYR A 158 12.43 4.12 1.16
C TYR A 158 13.21 3.48 2.30
N ALA A 159 14.50 3.19 2.08
CA ALA A 159 15.37 2.58 3.08
C ALA A 159 15.51 3.44 4.34
N ALA A 160 15.73 4.75 4.18
CA ALA A 160 15.89 5.68 5.29
C ALA A 160 14.60 5.82 6.13
N ILE A 161 13.46 6.04 5.48
CA ILE A 161 12.18 6.23 6.16
C ILE A 161 11.74 4.92 6.85
N LEU A 162 11.84 3.78 6.17
CA LEU A 162 11.47 2.49 6.72
C LEU A 162 12.43 2.04 7.84
N GLY A 163 13.73 2.36 7.73
CA GLY A 163 14.72 2.17 8.78
C GLY A 163 14.37 2.95 10.06
N GLY A 164 13.83 4.16 9.93
CA GLY A 164 13.24 4.90 11.06
C GLY A 164 12.09 4.14 11.74
N GLY A 165 11.33 3.35 10.97
CA GLY A 165 10.30 2.45 11.48
C GLY A 165 10.85 1.33 12.39
N ILE A 166 12.05 0.81 12.12
CA ILE A 166 12.71 -0.17 13.00
C ILE A 166 12.95 0.45 14.38
N ILE A 167 13.43 1.70 14.44
CA ILE A 167 13.68 2.41 15.70
C ILE A 167 12.36 2.58 16.48
N ALA A 168 11.26 2.87 15.79
CA ALA A 168 9.95 3.00 16.40
C ALA A 168 9.45 1.67 17.02
N ILE A 169 9.69 0.53 16.35
CA ILE A 169 9.30 -0.81 16.82
C ILE A 169 10.25 -1.39 17.86
N TRP A 170 11.52 -0.99 17.88
CA TRP A 170 12.56 -1.64 18.70
C TRP A 170 12.20 -1.71 20.20
N ARG A 171 11.42 -0.75 20.70
CA ARG A 171 10.94 -0.71 22.10
C ARG A 171 9.44 -0.98 22.26
N LEU A 172 8.77 -1.55 21.26
CA LEU A 172 7.40 -2.04 21.43
C LEU A 172 7.42 -3.45 22.04
N PRO A 173 6.61 -3.71 23.08
CA PRO A 173 6.33 -5.06 23.55
C PRO A 173 5.41 -5.72 22.53
N LEU A 174 6.02 -6.48 21.64
CA LEU A 174 5.34 -7.33 20.66
C LEU A 174 5.29 -8.73 21.26
N ASP A 175 4.49 -8.89 22.31
CA ASP A 175 4.31 -10.19 22.96
C ASP A 175 3.40 -11.08 22.11
N SER A 176 3.59 -12.39 22.27
CA SER A 176 2.91 -13.42 21.49
C SER A 176 1.41 -13.32 21.59
N VAL A 177 0.75 -13.26 20.43
CA VAL A 177 -0.70 -13.26 20.34
C VAL A 177 -1.17 -14.70 20.22
N GLN A 178 -1.89 -15.21 21.21
CA GLN A 178 -2.62 -16.46 21.03
C GLN A 178 -3.88 -16.17 20.20
N MET A 179 -3.84 -16.57 18.93
CA MET A 179 -5.03 -16.64 18.09
C MET A 179 -5.90 -17.81 18.57
N GLY A 180 -7.14 -17.55 18.98
CA GLY A 180 -8.04 -18.55 19.55
C GLY A 180 -8.50 -19.65 18.59
N THR A 181 -8.23 -19.53 17.28
CA THR A 181 -8.58 -20.53 16.26
C THR A 181 -7.44 -20.74 15.27
N PRO A 182 -7.10 -21.99 14.92
CA PRO A 182 -6.10 -22.29 13.88
C PRO A 182 -6.49 -21.69 12.53
N PHE A 183 -5.53 -21.02 11.87
CA PHE A 183 -5.72 -20.35 10.57
C PHE A 183 -6.43 -21.23 9.53
N TRP A 184 -6.01 -22.50 9.39
CA TRP A 184 -6.52 -23.44 8.39
C TRP A 184 -7.98 -23.84 8.61
N GLN A 185 -8.44 -23.91 9.86
CA GLN A 185 -9.85 -24.20 10.16
C GLN A 185 -10.74 -23.01 9.79
N GLY A 186 -10.28 -21.77 10.05
CA GLY A 186 -10.96 -20.56 9.61
C GLY A 186 -11.13 -20.52 8.09
N LEU A 187 -10.04 -20.74 7.34
CA LEU A 187 -10.03 -20.63 5.87
C LEU A 187 -11.07 -21.55 5.18
N THR A 188 -11.18 -22.80 5.61
CA THR A 188 -12.12 -23.77 5.00
C THR A 188 -13.59 -23.38 5.16
N SER A 189 -13.94 -22.72 6.27
CA SER A 189 -15.31 -22.24 6.52
C SER A 189 -15.70 -21.04 5.64
N PHE A 190 -14.74 -20.18 5.29
CA PHE A 190 -14.96 -19.02 4.42
C PHE A 190 -15.16 -19.40 2.95
N VAL A 191 -14.35 -20.32 2.42
CA VAL A 191 -14.39 -20.70 1.00
C VAL A 191 -15.71 -21.42 0.63
N ARG A 192 -16.41 -22.01 1.61
CA ARG A 192 -17.73 -22.64 1.39
C ARG A 192 -18.89 -21.65 1.30
N ASN A 193 -18.70 -20.39 1.69
CA ASN A 193 -19.77 -19.39 1.70
C ASN A 193 -19.87 -18.67 0.34
N ARG A 194 -20.93 -18.95 -0.42
CA ARG A 194 -21.17 -18.36 -1.75
C ARG A 194 -21.25 -16.83 -1.73
N ALA A 195 -21.88 -16.23 -0.71
CA ALA A 195 -21.95 -14.77 -0.61
C ALA A 195 -20.56 -14.16 -0.41
N TRP A 196 -19.71 -14.83 0.35
CA TRP A 196 -18.33 -14.41 0.59
C TRP A 196 -17.47 -14.52 -0.67
N LEU A 197 -17.64 -15.57 -1.47
CA LEU A 197 -16.97 -15.71 -2.77
C LEU A 197 -17.38 -14.61 -3.77
N ILE A 198 -18.67 -14.28 -3.83
CA ILE A 198 -19.17 -13.20 -4.70
C ILE A 198 -18.59 -11.85 -4.27
N PHE A 199 -18.53 -11.60 -2.96
CA PHE A 199 -17.90 -10.41 -2.41
C PHE A 199 -16.41 -10.33 -2.77
N LEU A 200 -15.64 -11.42 -2.55
CA LEU A 200 -14.24 -11.48 -2.93
C LEU A 200 -14.02 -11.24 -4.42
N LEU A 201 -14.82 -11.85 -5.28
CA LEU A 201 -14.72 -11.66 -6.73
C LEU A 201 -14.99 -10.19 -7.11
N SER A 202 -15.96 -9.56 -6.46
CA SER A 202 -16.30 -8.14 -6.71
C SER A 202 -15.14 -7.22 -6.31
N VAL A 203 -14.57 -7.43 -5.13
CA VAL A 203 -13.41 -6.67 -4.65
C VAL A 203 -12.17 -6.96 -5.50
N PHE A 204 -11.98 -8.18 -5.97
CA PHE A 204 -10.90 -8.54 -6.88
C PHE A 204 -10.99 -7.77 -8.21
N ILE A 205 -12.15 -7.76 -8.85
CA ILE A 205 -12.37 -7.03 -10.11
C ILE A 205 -12.12 -5.53 -9.92
N ALA A 206 -12.64 -4.94 -8.85
CA ALA A 206 -12.39 -3.54 -8.52
C ALA A 206 -10.92 -3.25 -8.18
N GLY A 207 -10.25 -4.21 -7.54
CA GLY A 207 -8.84 -4.19 -7.23
C GLY A 207 -7.97 -4.21 -8.48
N VAL A 208 -8.35 -4.96 -9.53
CA VAL A 208 -7.66 -4.94 -10.83
C VAL A 208 -7.73 -3.56 -11.46
N GLY A 209 -8.92 -2.95 -11.54
CA GLY A 209 -9.10 -1.61 -12.10
C GLY A 209 -8.32 -0.55 -11.32
N SER A 210 -8.38 -0.61 -9.98
CA SER A 210 -7.61 0.28 -9.10
C SER A 210 -6.11 0.05 -9.19
N GLY A 211 -5.68 -1.20 -9.37
CA GLY A 211 -4.29 -1.60 -9.54
C GLY A 211 -3.65 -0.98 -10.78
N VAL A 212 -4.37 -0.96 -11.90
CA VAL A 212 -3.90 -0.28 -13.13
C VAL A 212 -3.67 1.20 -12.86
N ILE A 213 -4.63 1.89 -12.21
CA ILE A 213 -4.44 3.31 -11.86
C ILE A 213 -3.23 3.47 -10.95
N ASN A 214 -3.13 2.70 -9.87
CA ASN A 214 -2.07 2.87 -8.88
C ASN A 214 -0.67 2.56 -9.44
N SER A 215 -0.54 1.58 -10.33
CA SER A 215 0.75 1.21 -10.93
C SER A 215 1.17 2.15 -12.06
N TYR A 216 0.22 2.62 -12.89
CA TYR A 216 0.55 3.33 -14.12
C TYR A 216 0.28 4.84 -14.08
N LEU A 217 -0.32 5.38 -13.01
CA LEU A 217 -0.62 6.81 -12.90
C LEU A 217 0.61 7.69 -13.15
N PHE A 218 1.74 7.38 -12.53
CA PHE A 218 2.94 8.21 -12.67
C PHE A 218 3.54 8.13 -14.07
N LEU A 219 3.52 6.93 -14.68
CA LEU A 219 3.92 6.73 -16.07
C LEU A 219 3.02 7.51 -17.03
N TYR A 220 1.71 7.51 -16.80
CA TYR A 220 0.75 8.29 -17.56
C TYR A 220 0.94 9.81 -17.36
N MET A 221 1.18 10.26 -16.13
CA MET A 221 1.50 11.67 -15.88
C MET A 221 2.79 12.08 -16.60
N GLN A 222 3.81 11.22 -16.63
CA GLN A 222 5.06 11.48 -17.33
C GLN A 222 4.85 11.58 -18.85
N SER A 223 4.00 10.73 -19.44
CA SER A 223 3.69 10.81 -20.87
C SER A 223 2.94 12.09 -21.26
N LEU A 224 2.26 12.73 -20.31
CA LEU A 224 1.68 14.08 -20.44
C LEU A 224 2.68 15.22 -20.16
N GLY A 225 3.94 14.90 -19.86
CA GLY A 225 4.97 15.89 -19.52
C GLY A 225 4.89 16.43 -18.08
N ALA A 226 4.26 15.72 -17.15
CA ALA A 226 4.24 16.13 -15.74
C ALA A 226 5.62 16.04 -15.08
N SER A 227 5.93 16.99 -14.20
CA SER A 227 7.09 16.88 -13.31
C SER A 227 6.84 15.89 -12.18
N SER A 228 7.91 15.33 -11.61
CA SER A 228 7.85 14.45 -10.43
C SER A 228 7.22 15.13 -9.22
N THR A 229 7.41 16.45 -9.06
CA THR A 229 6.69 17.24 -8.04
C THR A 229 5.18 17.22 -8.26
N LEU A 230 4.70 17.42 -9.49
CA LEU A 230 3.26 17.36 -9.79
C LEU A 230 2.67 15.98 -9.50
N MET A 231 3.42 14.91 -9.77
CA MET A 231 3.04 13.54 -9.41
C MET A 231 2.90 13.36 -7.89
N GLY A 232 3.83 13.89 -7.10
CA GLY A 232 3.75 13.88 -5.64
C GLY A 232 2.58 14.70 -5.09
N ILE A 233 2.28 15.86 -5.70
CA ILE A 233 1.10 16.69 -5.37
C ILE A 233 -0.18 15.91 -5.68
N ALA A 234 -0.25 15.19 -6.80
CA ALA A 234 -1.42 14.38 -7.17
C ALA A 234 -1.76 13.34 -6.08
N LEU A 235 -0.76 12.68 -5.49
CA LEU A 235 -0.97 11.77 -4.36
C LEU A 235 -1.39 12.48 -3.08
N THR A 236 -0.94 13.72 -2.86
CA THR A 236 -1.37 14.53 -1.73
C THR A 236 -2.86 14.86 -1.85
N VAL A 237 -3.31 15.29 -3.04
CA VAL A 237 -4.73 15.54 -3.34
C VAL A 237 -5.56 14.27 -3.15
N ALA A 238 -5.06 13.12 -3.61
CA ALA A 238 -5.67 11.82 -3.41
C ALA A 238 -5.84 11.49 -1.91
N THR A 239 -4.79 11.76 -1.11
CA THR A 239 -4.80 11.53 0.35
C THR A 239 -5.81 12.42 1.06
N VAL A 240 -5.92 13.70 0.67
CA VAL A 240 -6.91 14.64 1.25
C VAL A 240 -8.33 14.15 0.98
N SER A 241 -8.60 13.68 -0.24
CA SER A 241 -9.89 13.05 -0.57
C SER A 241 -10.15 11.79 0.28
N GLU A 242 -9.15 10.92 0.39
CA GLU A 242 -9.23 9.71 1.22
C GLU A 242 -9.57 10.02 2.68
N LEU A 243 -8.85 10.97 3.30
CA LEU A 243 -9.11 11.38 4.68
C LEU A 243 -10.52 11.96 4.86
N THR A 244 -11.03 12.67 3.86
CA THR A 244 -12.38 13.25 3.89
C THR A 244 -13.45 12.15 3.88
N VAL A 245 -13.28 11.13 3.03
CA VAL A 245 -14.20 9.99 2.97
C VAL A 245 -14.15 9.17 4.27
N PHE A 246 -12.96 8.92 4.82
CA PHE A 246 -12.85 8.25 6.12
C PHE A 246 -13.49 9.05 7.26
N ALA A 247 -13.33 10.38 7.28
CA ALA A 247 -13.92 11.22 8.31
C ALA A 247 -15.46 11.27 8.24
N THR A 248 -16.03 11.03 7.05
CA THR A 248 -17.48 11.07 6.81
C THR A 248 -18.12 9.69 6.70
N SER A 249 -17.36 8.63 6.95
CA SER A 249 -17.74 7.26 6.63
C SER A 249 -18.95 6.76 7.43
N ASP A 250 -19.02 7.06 8.73
CA ASP A 250 -20.17 6.72 9.59
C ASP A 250 -21.48 7.37 9.10
N ARG A 251 -21.40 8.54 8.47
CA ARG A 251 -22.56 9.19 7.85
C ARG A 251 -22.91 8.52 6.52
N LEU A 252 -21.91 8.26 5.68
CA LEU A 252 -22.10 7.60 4.38
C LEU A 252 -22.72 6.20 4.55
N LEU A 253 -22.22 5.41 5.49
CA LEU A 253 -22.73 4.08 5.78
C LEU A 253 -24.17 4.10 6.31
N ARG A 254 -24.52 5.06 7.16
CA ARG A 254 -25.91 5.20 7.65
C ARG A 254 -26.88 5.62 6.55
N TRP A 255 -26.42 6.42 5.59
CA TRP A 255 -27.29 7.00 4.56
C TRP A 255 -27.45 6.08 3.34
N LEU A 256 -26.36 5.46 2.88
CA LEU A 256 -26.34 4.63 1.66
C LEU A 256 -26.34 3.14 1.97
N GLY A 257 -25.82 2.73 3.13
CA GLY A 257 -25.52 1.34 3.43
C GLY A 257 -24.29 0.82 2.66
N VAL A 258 -23.74 -0.30 3.14
CA VAL A 258 -22.51 -0.91 2.59
C VAL A 258 -22.64 -1.24 1.10
N ARG A 259 -23.79 -1.80 0.69
CA ARG A 259 -24.00 -2.25 -0.69
C ARG A 259 -23.91 -1.09 -1.69
N TRP A 260 -24.57 0.03 -1.43
CA TRP A 260 -24.56 1.17 -2.35
C TRP A 260 -23.25 1.94 -2.29
N LEU A 261 -22.59 1.96 -1.13
CA LEU A 261 -21.25 2.53 -1.01
C LEU A 261 -20.23 1.80 -1.91
N LEU A 262 -20.29 0.47 -1.96
CA LEU A 262 -19.48 -0.34 -2.89
C LEU A 262 -19.83 -0.08 -4.35
N VAL A 263 -21.12 0.04 -4.70
CA VAL A 263 -21.55 0.38 -6.07
C VAL A 263 -21.00 1.74 -6.49
N LEU A 264 -21.06 2.74 -5.60
CA LEU A 264 -20.48 4.06 -5.84
C LEU A 264 -18.96 4.01 -6.01
N ALA A 265 -18.26 3.21 -5.20
CA ALA A 265 -16.81 3.02 -5.35
C ALA A 265 -16.45 2.44 -6.72
N PHE A 266 -17.17 1.41 -7.18
CA PHE A 266 -16.94 0.79 -8.48
C PHE A 266 -17.27 1.75 -9.63
N GLY A 267 -18.39 2.48 -9.53
CA GLY A 267 -18.75 3.52 -10.48
C GLY A 267 -17.69 4.62 -10.56
N ALA A 268 -17.14 5.03 -9.41
CA ALA A 268 -16.07 6.02 -9.35
C ALA A 268 -14.78 5.54 -10.04
N VAL A 269 -14.44 4.25 -9.95
CA VAL A 269 -13.27 3.68 -10.69
C VAL A 269 -13.47 3.82 -12.19
N ILE A 270 -14.68 3.50 -12.69
CA ILE A 270 -15.02 3.61 -14.11
C ILE A 270 -14.94 5.07 -14.57
N VAL A 271 -15.58 5.98 -13.84
CA VAL A 271 -15.54 7.43 -14.14
C VAL A 271 -14.11 7.94 -14.15
N ARG A 272 -13.29 7.54 -13.18
CA ARG A 272 -11.88 7.93 -13.06
C ARG A 272 -11.05 7.45 -14.25
N MET A 273 -11.29 6.23 -14.73
CA MET A 273 -10.65 5.68 -15.94
C MET A 273 -11.01 6.46 -17.20
N PHE A 274 -12.30 6.74 -17.42
CA PHE A 274 -12.73 7.55 -18.57
C PHE A 274 -12.23 9.00 -18.49
N ALA A 275 -12.19 9.58 -17.28
CA ALA A 275 -11.64 10.91 -17.08
C ALA A 275 -10.15 10.98 -17.47
N TYR A 276 -9.33 9.98 -17.08
CA TYR A 276 -7.94 9.92 -17.54
C TYR A 276 -7.81 9.72 -19.05
N ALA A 277 -8.70 8.95 -19.68
CA ALA A 277 -8.68 8.81 -21.13
C ALA A 277 -8.93 10.13 -21.88
N ALA A 278 -9.66 11.08 -21.26
CA ALA A 278 -9.99 12.37 -21.85
C ALA A 278 -8.98 13.49 -21.55
N ILE A 279 -8.02 13.26 -20.65
CA ILE A 279 -7.07 14.30 -20.22
C ILE A 279 -5.87 14.39 -21.17
N SER A 280 -5.56 15.60 -21.60
CA SER A 280 -4.37 15.92 -22.40
C SER A 280 -3.36 16.82 -21.67
N GLN A 281 -3.76 17.43 -20.54
CA GLN A 281 -2.89 18.30 -19.74
C GLN A 281 -2.62 17.69 -18.36
N PRO A 282 -1.37 17.65 -17.89
CA PRO A 282 -1.02 16.93 -16.67
C PRO A 282 -1.68 17.50 -15.41
N VAL A 283 -1.98 18.81 -15.37
CA VAL A 283 -2.64 19.47 -14.23
C VAL A 283 -4.08 18.98 -14.03
N LEU A 284 -4.77 18.55 -15.09
CA LEU A 284 -6.14 18.04 -15.01
C LEU A 284 -6.25 16.69 -14.31
N VAL A 285 -5.12 16.02 -14.00
CA VAL A 285 -5.09 14.85 -13.14
C VAL A 285 -5.52 15.19 -11.71
N LEU A 286 -5.19 16.38 -11.21
CA LEU A 286 -5.47 16.78 -9.82
C LEU A 286 -6.96 16.72 -9.45
N PRO A 287 -7.91 17.32 -10.20
CA PRO A 287 -9.33 17.19 -9.88
C PRO A 287 -9.81 15.73 -9.96
N VAL A 288 -9.27 14.92 -10.87
CA VAL A 288 -9.60 13.48 -10.96
C VAL A 288 -9.11 12.70 -9.74
N GLN A 289 -8.01 13.12 -9.10
CA GLN A 289 -7.56 12.54 -7.84
C GLN A 289 -8.51 12.78 -6.68
N LEU A 290 -9.41 13.77 -6.75
CA LEU A 290 -10.44 13.94 -5.72
C LEU A 290 -11.44 12.77 -5.70
N LEU A 291 -11.56 12.00 -6.78
CA LEU A 291 -12.34 10.75 -6.78
C LEU A 291 -11.61 9.61 -6.06
N HIS A 292 -10.33 9.77 -5.70
CA HIS A 292 -9.53 8.71 -5.09
C HIS A 292 -10.15 8.16 -3.81
N GLY A 293 -10.60 9.04 -2.89
CA GLY A 293 -11.23 8.61 -1.64
C GLY A 293 -12.48 7.76 -1.85
N LEU A 294 -13.28 8.05 -2.89
CA LEU A 294 -14.43 7.20 -3.25
C LEU A 294 -13.99 5.87 -3.86
N THR A 295 -12.91 5.86 -4.65
CA THR A 295 -12.40 4.61 -5.25
C THR A 295 -11.69 3.71 -4.27
N PHE A 296 -10.96 4.28 -3.29
CA PHE A 296 -10.13 3.54 -2.36
C PHE A 296 -10.82 3.46 -0.99
N SER A 297 -10.90 4.58 -0.27
CA SER A 297 -11.36 4.60 1.13
C SER A 297 -12.74 4.00 1.32
N ALA A 298 -13.68 4.25 0.41
CA ALA A 298 -15.04 3.69 0.49
C ALA A 298 -15.09 2.14 0.45
N MET A 299 -14.06 1.48 -0.10
CA MET A 299 -13.93 0.01 -0.04
C MET A 299 -13.32 -0.50 1.29
N TRP A 300 -12.70 0.41 2.06
CA TRP A 300 -11.99 0.12 3.31
C TRP A 300 -12.76 0.57 4.56
N VAL A 301 -13.98 1.11 4.43
CA VAL A 301 -14.89 1.40 5.55
C VAL A 301 -15.98 0.34 5.64
#